data_AF-A0A661V903-F1
#
_entry.id   AF-A0A661V903-F1
#
_cell.length_a   1.000
_cell.length_b   1.000
_cell.length_c   1.000
_cell.angle_alpha   90.00
_cell.angle_beta   90.00
_cell.angle_gamma   90.00
#
_symmetry.space_group_name_H-M   'P 1'
#
loop_
_entity.id
_entity.type
_entity.pdbx_description
1 polymer ?
#
loop_
_entity_poly.entity_id
_entity_poly.type
_entity_poly.pdbx_seq_one_letter_code
_entity_poly.pdbx_strand_id
1 'polypeptide(L)'
;MLQARWRGYEIDSSEAAYEITVPQPEEMGTLVRKFLTSGYFVRSYYLLFEEPFTRLRDFIKEKGDLSDKLTAKTLEYLEKQIAKFDPESYRAGRIGVRAIESILNYVGSHRRELLDAQVFHFEPTPDQLKMYEDYDYEFTPGEKVDEGDFYSEQEIPLDGVVLFLGCSFVKASQLSPAERKKARRIAREVGKEMDSFGGPMFGDGWDDLMLQGLEHPMPFSLRVRLNPDATFTITGRWMEDGQFMFGYYDFLLEKAAKKAGVKIGAYPIA
;
A
#
# COMPACT_ATOMS: atom_id res chain seq x y z
N MET A 1 27.80 -0.61 -32.39
CA MET A 1 27.24 -0.67 -31.02
C MET A 1 26.03 0.25 -30.99
N LEU A 2 24.83 -0.31 -31.03
CA LEU A 2 23.58 0.44 -30.99
C LEU A 2 23.40 1.02 -29.59
N GLN A 3 23.51 2.34 -29.47
CA GLN A 3 23.10 3.07 -28.28
C GLN A 3 21.57 3.17 -28.27
N ALA A 4 20.91 2.18 -27.66
CA ALA A 4 19.52 2.32 -27.26
C ALA A 4 19.46 3.23 -26.03
N ARG A 5 18.62 4.27 -26.08
CA ARG A 5 18.24 5.08 -24.90
C ARG A 5 17.14 4.33 -24.17
N TRP A 6 17.46 3.81 -23.00
CA TRP A 6 16.57 3.07 -22.12
C TRP A 6 15.69 4.05 -21.33
N ARG A 7 14.37 3.83 -21.33
CA ARG A 7 13.43 4.37 -20.34
C ARG A 7 12.86 3.16 -19.61
N GLY A 8 13.47 2.77 -18.50
CA GLY A 8 13.13 1.56 -17.75
C GLY A 8 14.39 1.04 -17.06
N TYR A 9 14.34 0.95 -15.74
CA TYR A 9 15.46 0.82 -14.82
C TYR A 9 16.06 -0.60 -14.74
N GLU A 10 17.26 -0.69 -14.15
CA GLU A 10 18.01 -1.91 -13.89
C GLU A 10 17.19 -2.92 -13.06
N ILE A 11 17.24 -4.17 -13.50
CA ILE A 11 16.44 -5.31 -13.01
C ILE A 11 17.19 -5.95 -11.85
N ASP A 12 16.82 -5.62 -10.61
CA ASP A 12 17.02 -6.51 -9.46
C ASP A 12 15.93 -6.42 -8.36
N SER A 13 14.99 -5.47 -8.44
CA SER A 13 13.70 -5.46 -7.73
C SER A 13 12.72 -4.49 -8.45
N SER A 14 11.52 -4.98 -8.73
CA SER A 14 10.54 -4.35 -9.61
C SER A 14 9.35 -3.82 -8.81
N GLU A 15 9.59 -2.85 -7.95
CA GLU A 15 8.54 -2.18 -7.19
C GLU A 15 8.19 -0.83 -7.81
N ALA A 16 6.96 -0.37 -7.59
CA ALA A 16 6.56 1.00 -7.87
C ALA A 16 5.59 1.50 -6.79
N ALA A 17 5.46 2.82 -6.63
CA ALA A 17 4.76 3.43 -5.50
C ALA A 17 3.72 4.48 -5.94
N TYR A 18 2.64 4.61 -5.19
CA TYR A 18 1.69 5.73 -5.28
C TYR A 18 1.63 6.44 -3.95
N GLU A 19 1.61 7.76 -3.93
CA GLU A 19 1.52 8.55 -2.70
C GLU A 19 0.29 9.47 -2.74
N ILE A 20 -0.37 9.61 -1.59
CA ILE A 20 -1.43 10.58 -1.35
C ILE A 20 -1.10 11.35 -0.08
N THR A 21 -0.93 12.66 -0.19
CA THR A 21 -0.90 13.56 0.97
C THR A 21 -2.33 13.98 1.33
N VAL A 22 -2.73 13.78 2.59
CA VAL A 22 -4.09 14.09 3.05
C VAL A 22 -4.09 15.36 3.92
N PRO A 23 -4.68 16.49 3.46
CA PRO A 23 -4.69 17.74 4.21
C PRO A 23 -5.77 17.81 5.31
N GLN A 24 -6.78 16.93 5.29
CA GLN A 24 -7.85 16.84 6.31
C GLN A 24 -7.78 15.48 7.03
N PRO A 25 -7.02 15.38 8.14
CA PRO A 25 -6.63 14.10 8.75
C PRO A 25 -7.76 13.40 9.53
N GLU A 26 -8.77 14.12 10.02
CA GLU A 26 -9.81 13.59 10.93
C GLU A 26 -10.73 12.56 10.25
N GLU A 27 -10.89 12.64 8.92
CA GLU A 27 -11.67 11.69 8.13
C GLU A 27 -10.80 10.71 7.32
N MET A 28 -9.54 10.54 7.70
CA MET A 28 -8.60 9.67 6.97
C MET A 28 -9.12 8.23 6.83
N GLY A 29 -9.71 7.67 7.88
CA GLY A 29 -10.32 6.34 7.82
C GLY A 29 -11.50 6.26 6.86
N THR A 30 -12.29 7.31 6.78
CA THR A 30 -13.38 7.42 5.80
C THR A 30 -12.83 7.53 4.37
N LEU A 31 -11.73 8.25 4.17
CA LEU A 31 -11.01 8.30 2.88
C LEU A 31 -10.52 6.92 2.46
N VAL A 32 -9.74 6.24 3.32
CA VAL A 32 -9.20 4.90 3.03
C VAL A 32 -10.33 3.90 2.79
N ARG A 33 -11.41 3.95 3.57
CA ARG A 33 -12.59 3.12 3.32
C ARG A 33 -13.21 3.39 1.95
N LYS A 34 -13.45 4.65 1.58
CA LYS A 34 -14.02 4.99 0.26
C LYS A 34 -13.14 4.47 -0.87
N PHE A 35 -11.83 4.58 -0.71
CA PHE A 35 -10.84 4.07 -1.66
C PHE A 35 -10.90 2.55 -1.82
N LEU A 36 -10.76 1.79 -0.72
CA LEU A 36 -10.81 0.32 -0.72
C LEU A 36 -12.19 -0.21 -1.18
N THR A 37 -13.28 0.51 -0.90
CA THR A 37 -14.65 0.13 -1.31
C THR A 37 -15.11 0.71 -2.64
N SER A 38 -14.20 1.33 -3.40
CA SER A 38 -14.48 1.87 -4.74
C SER A 38 -14.94 0.80 -5.74
N GLY A 39 -14.74 -0.48 -5.45
CA GLY A 39 -15.12 -1.60 -6.33
C GLY A 39 -14.01 -2.03 -7.29
N TYR A 40 -12.83 -1.44 -7.17
CA TYR A 40 -11.61 -1.87 -7.88
C TYR A 40 -10.75 -2.82 -7.05
N PHE A 41 -11.05 -3.00 -5.76
CA PHE A 41 -10.36 -3.94 -4.87
C PHE A 41 -11.23 -5.14 -4.53
N VAL A 42 -10.60 -6.30 -4.36
CA VAL A 42 -11.20 -7.48 -3.72
C VAL A 42 -11.47 -7.17 -2.26
N ARG A 43 -12.63 -7.57 -1.73
CA ARG A 43 -13.05 -7.28 -0.35
C ARG A 43 -12.37 -8.19 0.70
N SER A 44 -11.08 -8.41 0.55
CA SER A 44 -10.23 -9.18 1.46
C SER A 44 -8.96 -8.39 1.70
N TYR A 45 -8.80 -7.85 2.90
CA TYR A 45 -7.66 -7.03 3.30
C TYR A 45 -6.93 -7.73 4.44
N TYR A 46 -5.61 -7.77 4.36
CA TYR A 46 -4.74 -8.49 5.28
C TYR A 46 -3.84 -7.49 5.99
N LEU A 47 -3.81 -7.48 7.33
CA LEU A 47 -2.92 -6.60 8.08
C LEU A 47 -1.52 -7.23 8.12
N LEU A 48 -0.54 -6.53 7.55
CA LEU A 48 0.84 -7.01 7.37
C LEU A 48 1.76 -6.62 8.53
N PHE A 49 1.37 -5.63 9.34
CA PHE A 49 2.14 -5.18 10.50
C PHE A 49 1.22 -4.89 11.67
N GLU A 50 1.31 -5.69 12.74
CA GLU A 50 0.40 -5.61 13.89
C GLU A 50 0.82 -4.60 14.95
N GLU A 51 2.12 -4.33 15.07
CA GLU A 51 2.68 -3.59 16.20
C GLU A 51 2.04 -2.21 16.40
N PRO A 52 1.69 -1.44 15.34
CA PRO A 52 0.96 -0.19 15.48
C PRO A 52 -0.37 -0.36 16.24
N PHE A 53 -1.07 -1.48 16.06
CA PHE A 53 -2.36 -1.71 16.70
C PHE A 53 -2.20 -2.04 18.18
N THR A 54 -1.18 -2.81 18.53
CA THR A 54 -0.84 -3.12 19.92
C THR A 54 -0.46 -1.85 20.67
N ARG A 55 0.42 -1.01 20.11
CA ARG A 55 0.83 0.25 20.71
C ARG A 55 -0.33 1.25 20.84
N LEU A 56 -1.19 1.34 19.82
CA LEU A 56 -2.38 2.20 19.87
C LEU A 56 -3.39 1.74 20.93
N ARG A 57 -3.60 0.42 21.07
CA ARG A 57 -4.46 -0.13 22.13
C ARG A 57 -3.95 0.28 23.51
N ASP A 58 -2.65 0.15 23.74
CA ASP A 58 -2.05 0.43 25.04
C ASP A 58 -2.12 1.92 25.37
N PHE A 59 -1.86 2.79 24.38
CA PHE A 59 -2.08 4.23 24.50
C PHE A 59 -3.54 4.56 24.88
N ILE A 60 -4.53 3.98 24.18
CA ILE A 60 -5.95 4.22 24.47
C ILE A 60 -6.32 3.75 25.88
N LYS A 61 -5.79 2.61 26.34
CA LYS A 61 -6.06 2.09 27.68
C LYS A 61 -5.48 2.99 28.77
N GLU A 62 -4.35 3.64 28.52
CA GLU A 62 -3.69 4.50 29.49
C GLU A 62 -4.25 5.93 29.50
N LYS A 63 -4.49 6.52 28.31
CA LYS A 63 -4.79 7.94 28.15
C LYS A 63 -6.17 8.24 27.59
N GLY A 64 -6.86 7.25 27.02
CA GLY A 64 -8.10 7.46 26.28
C GLY A 64 -9.32 7.69 27.19
N ASP A 65 -10.24 8.54 26.73
CA ASP A 65 -11.56 8.69 27.35
C ASP A 65 -12.53 7.61 26.83
N LEU A 66 -12.76 6.58 27.64
CA LEU A 66 -13.68 5.49 27.28
C LEU A 66 -15.16 5.90 27.27
N SER A 67 -15.50 7.10 27.77
CA SER A 67 -16.85 7.65 27.62
C SER A 67 -17.09 8.20 26.21
N ASP A 68 -16.02 8.52 25.47
CA ASP A 68 -16.10 8.87 24.06
C ASP A 68 -16.39 7.63 23.18
N LYS A 69 -17.34 7.82 22.26
CA LYS A 69 -17.84 6.74 21.40
C LYS A 69 -16.81 6.29 20.37
N LEU A 70 -15.98 7.19 19.85
CA LEU A 70 -14.95 6.84 18.86
C LEU A 70 -13.83 6.06 19.55
N THR A 71 -13.40 6.49 20.73
CA THR A 71 -12.40 5.81 21.56
C THR A 71 -12.83 4.39 21.91
N ALA A 72 -14.00 4.22 22.53
CA ALA A 72 -14.50 2.91 22.95
C ALA A 72 -14.63 1.93 21.77
N LYS A 73 -15.17 2.41 20.64
CA LYS A 73 -15.34 1.59 19.43
C LYS A 73 -14.01 1.23 18.78
N THR A 74 -13.05 2.14 18.79
CA THR A 74 -11.71 1.89 18.27
C THR A 74 -11.00 0.84 19.10
N LEU A 75 -11.08 0.92 20.42
CA LEU A 75 -10.53 -0.09 21.32
C LEU A 75 -11.13 -1.48 21.06
N GLU A 76 -12.46 -1.57 20.92
CA GLU A 76 -13.15 -2.83 20.58
C GLU A 76 -12.62 -3.44 19.27
N TYR A 77 -12.40 -2.62 18.24
CA TYR A 77 -11.88 -3.10 16.95
C TYR A 77 -10.42 -3.54 17.03
N LEU A 78 -9.59 -2.81 17.80
CA LEU A 78 -8.19 -3.15 18.03
C LEU A 78 -8.08 -4.48 18.75
N GLU A 79 -8.79 -4.69 19.86
CA GLU A 79 -8.78 -5.96 20.61
C GLU A 79 -9.23 -7.13 19.71
N LYS A 80 -10.26 -6.93 18.89
CA LYS A 80 -10.72 -7.93 17.91
C LYS A 80 -9.73 -8.21 16.79
N GLN A 81 -8.90 -7.24 16.39
CA GLN A 81 -7.88 -7.47 15.37
C GLN A 81 -6.67 -8.15 15.98
N ILE A 82 -6.19 -7.65 17.12
CA ILE A 82 -5.05 -8.20 17.87
C ILE A 82 -5.29 -9.68 18.20
N ALA A 83 -6.49 -10.04 18.66
CA ALA A 83 -6.83 -11.42 18.99
C ALA A 83 -6.84 -12.40 17.79
N LYS A 84 -6.78 -11.91 16.54
CA LYS A 84 -6.68 -12.76 15.34
C LYS A 84 -5.25 -13.05 14.92
N PHE A 85 -4.28 -12.33 15.47
CA PHE A 85 -2.88 -12.58 15.14
C PHE A 85 -2.44 -13.84 15.84
N ASP A 86 -1.80 -14.67 15.05
CA ASP A 86 -1.14 -15.88 15.50
C ASP A 86 0.32 -15.73 15.08
N PRO A 87 1.24 -15.49 16.04
CA PRO A 87 2.68 -15.33 15.76
C PRO A 87 3.28 -16.56 15.07
N GLU A 88 2.66 -17.73 15.21
CA GLU A 88 3.10 -18.99 14.60
C GLU A 88 2.51 -19.20 13.20
N SER A 89 1.57 -18.34 12.78
CA SER A 89 0.91 -18.41 11.49
C SER A 89 1.60 -17.50 10.49
N TYR A 90 2.04 -18.08 9.37
CA TYR A 90 2.53 -17.33 8.20
C TYR A 90 1.43 -16.48 7.51
N ARG A 91 0.17 -16.56 7.96
CA ARG A 91 -0.95 -15.84 7.34
C ARG A 91 -1.29 -14.58 8.13
N ALA A 92 -1.11 -13.44 7.48
CA ALA A 92 -1.61 -12.15 7.94
C ALA A 92 -3.12 -12.18 8.28
N GLY A 93 -3.49 -11.55 9.40
CA GLY A 93 -4.87 -11.49 9.87
C GLY A 93 -5.77 -10.63 8.96
N ARG A 94 -6.99 -11.08 8.69
CA ARG A 94 -7.96 -10.29 7.88
C ARG A 94 -8.61 -9.18 8.70
N ILE A 95 -8.66 -7.99 8.11
CA ILE A 95 -9.29 -6.79 8.67
C ILE A 95 -10.43 -6.27 7.78
N GLY A 96 -11.50 -5.79 8.40
CA GLY A 96 -12.65 -5.21 7.70
C GLY A 96 -12.57 -3.69 7.60
N VAL A 97 -13.14 -3.11 6.53
CA VAL A 97 -13.11 -1.65 6.27
C VAL A 97 -13.75 -0.80 7.35
N ARG A 98 -14.69 -1.35 8.16
CA ARG A 98 -15.27 -0.63 9.30
C ARG A 98 -14.28 -0.48 10.46
N ALA A 99 -13.43 -1.48 10.66
CA ALA A 99 -12.35 -1.42 11.65
C ALA A 99 -11.28 -0.43 11.19
N ILE A 100 -10.85 -0.53 9.91
CA ILE A 100 -9.92 0.42 9.28
C ILE A 100 -10.42 1.86 9.45
N GLU A 101 -11.68 2.14 9.11
CA GLU A 101 -12.26 3.48 9.22
C GLU A 101 -12.23 4.00 10.65
N SER A 102 -12.67 3.21 11.63
CA SER A 102 -12.71 3.64 13.04
C SER A 102 -11.31 3.93 13.57
N ILE A 103 -10.37 3.02 13.34
CA ILE A 103 -9.00 3.13 13.84
C ILE A 103 -8.30 4.35 13.24
N LEU A 104 -8.36 4.52 11.92
CA LEU A 104 -7.71 5.65 11.27
C LEU A 104 -8.38 7.00 11.60
N ASN A 105 -9.70 7.06 11.78
CA ASN A 105 -10.36 8.29 12.23
C ASN A 105 -9.96 8.65 13.68
N TYR A 106 -9.79 7.66 14.56
CA TYR A 106 -9.26 7.90 15.90
C TYR A 106 -7.83 8.46 15.83
N VAL A 107 -6.95 7.82 15.04
CA VAL A 107 -5.57 8.28 14.82
C VAL A 107 -5.55 9.70 14.24
N GLY A 108 -6.38 9.99 13.25
CA GLY A 108 -6.50 11.33 12.67
C GLY A 108 -6.94 12.40 13.68
N SER A 109 -7.87 12.05 14.58
CA SER A 109 -8.39 12.96 15.62
C SER A 109 -7.38 13.21 16.73
N HIS A 110 -6.53 12.23 17.07
CA HIS A 110 -5.56 12.31 18.17
C HIS A 110 -4.11 12.42 17.70
N ARG A 111 -3.87 12.72 16.41
CA ARG A 111 -2.56 12.69 15.75
C ARG A 111 -1.43 13.40 16.50
N ARG A 112 -1.70 14.55 17.12
CA ARG A 112 -0.70 15.31 17.89
C ARG A 112 -0.34 14.59 19.18
N GLU A 113 -1.33 14.14 19.94
CA GLU A 113 -1.11 13.38 21.17
C GLU A 113 -0.37 12.06 20.90
N LEU A 114 -0.69 11.40 19.79
CA LEU A 114 -0.03 10.16 19.36
C LEU A 114 1.43 10.40 18.92
N LEU A 115 1.71 11.53 18.27
CA LEU A 115 3.08 11.95 17.92
C LEU A 115 3.90 12.33 19.15
N ASP A 116 3.33 13.15 20.04
CA ASP A 116 3.98 13.60 21.27
C ASP A 116 4.32 12.40 22.18
N ALA A 117 3.46 11.38 22.19
CA ALA A 117 3.68 10.11 22.88
C ALA A 117 4.52 9.09 22.09
N GLN A 118 4.99 9.44 20.88
CA GLN A 118 5.83 8.59 20.03
C GLN A 118 5.23 7.19 19.79
N VAL A 119 3.90 7.09 19.72
CA VAL A 119 3.18 5.79 19.68
C VAL A 119 3.60 4.95 18.49
N PHE A 120 3.85 5.59 17.35
CA PHE A 120 4.23 4.92 16.11
C PHE A 120 5.71 5.08 15.79
N HIS A 121 6.57 5.27 16.79
CA HIS A 121 8.00 5.35 16.57
C HIS A 121 8.64 3.97 16.51
N PHE A 122 9.24 3.58 15.40
CA PHE A 122 9.81 2.25 15.20
C PHE A 122 11.26 2.34 14.74
N GLU A 123 12.12 1.60 15.43
CA GLU A 123 13.48 1.36 14.98
C GLU A 123 13.48 0.49 13.71
N PRO A 124 14.46 0.65 12.82
CA PRO A 124 14.68 -0.28 11.73
C PRO A 124 14.78 -1.72 12.25
N THR A 125 14.14 -2.64 11.55
CA THR A 125 14.29 -4.07 11.84
C THR A 125 15.73 -4.54 11.55
N PRO A 126 16.18 -5.65 12.15
CA PRO A 126 17.51 -6.19 11.87
C PRO A 126 17.77 -6.49 10.39
N ASP A 127 16.73 -6.82 9.62
CA ASP A 127 16.88 -7.08 8.18
C ASP A 127 16.92 -5.77 7.37
N GLN A 128 16.22 -4.73 7.80
CA GLN A 128 16.35 -3.38 7.22
C GLN A 128 17.74 -2.80 7.44
N LEU A 129 18.30 -2.96 8.64
CA LEU A 129 19.67 -2.51 8.93
C LEU A 129 20.69 -3.17 7.98
N LYS A 130 20.57 -4.47 7.73
CA LYS A 130 21.44 -5.17 6.77
C LYS A 130 21.27 -4.64 5.34
N MET A 131 20.03 -4.36 4.91
CA MET A 131 19.79 -3.80 3.58
C MET A 131 20.36 -2.39 3.43
N TYR A 132 20.35 -1.58 4.50
CA TYR A 132 20.91 -0.24 4.48
C TYR A 132 22.44 -0.21 4.39
N GLU A 133 23.11 -1.25 4.92
CA GLU A 133 24.57 -1.42 4.79
C GLU A 133 25.02 -1.47 3.30
N ASP A 134 24.16 -1.93 2.39
CA ASP A 134 24.49 -2.08 0.97
C ASP A 134 24.52 -0.75 0.20
N TYR A 135 23.94 0.35 0.75
CA TYR A 135 23.80 1.63 0.03
C TYR A 135 24.22 2.89 0.84
N ASP A 136 24.96 2.72 1.95
CA ASP A 136 25.43 3.82 2.85
C ASP A 136 24.29 4.75 3.33
N TYR A 137 23.17 4.13 3.71
CA TYR A 137 21.98 4.83 4.21
C TYR A 137 21.88 4.71 5.74
N GLU A 138 21.66 5.84 6.43
CA GLU A 138 21.39 5.87 7.86
C GLU A 138 19.97 6.43 8.09
N PHE A 139 19.15 5.68 8.83
CA PHE A 139 17.80 6.11 9.22
C PHE A 139 17.78 6.56 10.69
N THR A 140 17.21 7.74 10.94
CA THR A 140 16.92 8.21 12.30
C THR A 140 15.42 8.15 12.54
N PRO A 141 14.94 7.33 13.49
CA PRO A 141 13.54 7.30 13.87
C PRO A 141 12.96 8.70 14.10
N GLY A 142 11.73 8.94 13.65
CA GLY A 142 11.00 10.19 13.81
C GLY A 142 11.26 11.20 12.68
N GLU A 143 12.09 10.86 11.70
CA GLU A 143 12.23 11.66 10.48
C GLU A 143 11.12 11.36 9.47
N LYS A 144 10.96 12.25 8.49
CA LYS A 144 9.98 12.04 7.42
C LYS A 144 10.53 10.97 6.47
N VAL A 145 9.77 9.89 6.31
CA VAL A 145 10.06 8.84 5.31
C VAL A 145 9.43 9.20 3.98
N ASP A 146 10.25 9.42 2.95
CA ASP A 146 9.80 9.43 1.55
C ASP A 146 9.95 8.01 0.98
N GLU A 147 8.82 7.35 0.73
CA GLU A 147 8.86 5.97 0.21
C GLU A 147 9.40 5.91 -1.23
N GLY A 148 9.56 7.04 -1.95
CA GLY A 148 10.19 7.08 -3.26
C GLY A 148 11.70 6.83 -3.25
N ASP A 149 12.36 7.01 -2.10
CA ASP A 149 13.81 6.88 -1.95
C ASP A 149 14.28 5.42 -1.78
N PHE A 150 13.33 4.47 -1.66
CA PHE A 150 13.63 3.07 -1.39
C PHE A 150 13.33 2.18 -2.60
N TYR A 151 14.22 1.25 -2.88
CA TYR A 151 14.07 0.33 -4.00
C TYR A 151 13.02 -0.74 -3.68
N SER A 152 13.06 -1.31 -2.48
CA SER A 152 12.10 -2.33 -2.03
C SER A 152 11.22 -1.92 -0.84
N GLU A 153 10.02 -2.47 -0.77
CA GLU A 153 9.03 -2.35 0.29
C GLU A 153 9.60 -2.85 1.61
N GLN A 154 10.51 -3.82 1.54
CA GLN A 154 11.22 -4.39 2.68
C GLN A 154 12.23 -3.40 3.29
N GLU A 155 12.82 -2.54 2.46
CA GLU A 155 13.78 -1.51 2.88
C GLU A 155 13.07 -0.33 3.56
N ILE A 156 11.78 -0.10 3.30
CA ILE A 156 11.10 1.11 3.80
C ILE A 156 10.93 1.06 5.33
N PRO A 157 11.44 2.07 6.08
CA PRO A 157 11.28 2.14 7.52
C PRO A 157 9.81 2.03 7.95
N LEU A 158 9.57 1.28 9.03
CA LEU A 158 8.23 1.13 9.61
C LEU A 158 7.82 2.33 10.47
N ASP A 159 8.74 3.28 10.72
CA ASP A 159 8.53 4.44 11.57
C ASP A 159 7.37 5.34 11.13
N GLY A 160 6.42 5.59 12.01
CA GLY A 160 5.20 6.35 11.72
C GLY A 160 4.11 5.54 11.02
N VAL A 161 4.33 4.27 10.66
CA VAL A 161 3.28 3.42 10.05
C VAL A 161 2.15 3.19 11.06
N VAL A 162 0.94 3.59 10.68
CA VAL A 162 -0.28 3.39 11.48
C VAL A 162 -1.15 2.25 10.97
N LEU A 163 -0.99 1.89 9.69
CA LEU A 163 -1.69 0.80 9.03
C LEU A 163 -0.86 0.29 7.86
N PHE A 164 -0.68 -1.02 7.76
CA PHE A 164 -0.03 -1.66 6.61
C PHE A 164 -0.87 -2.85 6.14
N LEU A 165 -1.41 -2.76 4.92
CA LEU A 165 -2.34 -3.73 4.37
C LEU A 165 -1.79 -4.42 3.13
N GLY A 166 -2.06 -5.72 3.00
CA GLY A 166 -2.09 -6.44 1.75
C GLY A 166 -3.52 -6.45 1.18
N CYS A 167 -3.65 -6.04 -0.07
CA CYS A 167 -4.87 -5.95 -0.85
C CYS A 167 -4.67 -6.67 -2.20
N SER A 168 -5.74 -6.76 -2.99
CA SER A 168 -5.63 -7.15 -4.39
C SER A 168 -6.67 -6.42 -5.23
N PHE A 169 -6.34 -6.12 -6.48
CA PHE A 169 -7.31 -5.60 -7.43
C PHE A 169 -8.31 -6.66 -7.90
N VAL A 170 -9.47 -6.22 -8.32
CA VAL A 170 -10.45 -7.07 -9.02
C VAL A 170 -9.93 -7.47 -10.40
N LYS A 171 -10.39 -8.61 -10.89
CA LYS A 171 -10.05 -9.09 -12.23
C LYS A 171 -10.66 -8.19 -13.32
N ALA A 172 -10.06 -8.16 -14.51
CA ALA A 172 -10.60 -7.39 -15.63
C ALA A 172 -12.02 -7.83 -16.04
N SER A 173 -12.37 -9.10 -15.85
CA SER A 173 -13.73 -9.62 -16.01
C SER A 173 -14.76 -8.96 -15.07
N GLN A 174 -14.35 -8.35 -13.96
CA GLN A 174 -15.23 -7.67 -13.02
C GLN A 174 -15.37 -6.16 -13.32
N LEU A 175 -14.60 -5.63 -14.26
CA LEU A 175 -14.69 -4.24 -14.70
C LEU A 175 -15.88 -4.02 -15.67
N SER A 176 -16.29 -2.76 -15.84
CA SER A 176 -17.29 -2.41 -16.86
C SER A 176 -16.78 -2.74 -18.27
N PRO A 177 -17.66 -2.94 -19.28
CA PRO A 177 -17.23 -3.27 -20.63
C PRO A 177 -16.24 -2.27 -21.24
N ALA A 178 -16.41 -0.97 -20.97
CA ALA A 178 -15.50 0.07 -21.45
C ALA A 178 -14.13 0.00 -20.77
N GLU A 179 -14.10 -0.24 -19.47
CA GLU A 179 -12.86 -0.39 -18.70
C GLU A 179 -12.12 -1.68 -19.05
N ARG A 180 -12.84 -2.78 -19.25
CA ARG A 180 -12.27 -4.05 -19.73
C ARG A 180 -11.62 -3.89 -21.10
N LYS A 181 -12.24 -3.11 -22.01
CA LYS A 181 -11.65 -2.80 -23.32
C LYS A 181 -10.34 -2.01 -23.17
N LYS A 182 -10.29 -1.04 -22.24
CA LYS A 182 -9.06 -0.28 -21.95
C LYS A 182 -7.98 -1.17 -21.32
N ALA A 183 -8.33 -1.99 -20.33
CA ALA A 183 -7.41 -2.95 -19.68
C ALA A 183 -6.76 -3.91 -20.71
N ARG A 184 -7.57 -4.51 -21.59
CA ARG A 184 -7.07 -5.36 -22.68
C ARG A 184 -6.18 -4.63 -23.67
N ARG A 185 -6.43 -3.34 -23.91
CA ARG A 185 -5.57 -2.53 -24.78
C ARG A 185 -4.21 -2.31 -24.12
N ILE A 186 -4.19 -1.94 -22.84
CA ILE A 186 -2.95 -1.79 -22.05
C ILE A 186 -2.14 -3.08 -22.10
N ALA A 187 -2.74 -4.23 -21.76
CA ALA A 187 -2.07 -5.52 -21.79
C ALA A 187 -1.48 -5.88 -23.17
N ARG A 188 -2.18 -5.57 -24.26
CA ARG A 188 -1.67 -5.79 -25.63
C ARG A 188 -0.55 -4.84 -26.04
N GLU A 189 -0.59 -3.60 -25.57
CA GLU A 189 0.50 -2.64 -25.79
C GLU A 189 1.77 -3.14 -25.10
N VAL A 190 1.64 -3.57 -23.85
CA VAL A 190 2.72 -4.19 -23.07
C VAL A 190 3.24 -5.47 -23.73
N GLY A 191 2.36 -6.37 -24.18
CA GLY A 191 2.77 -7.59 -24.88
C GLY A 191 3.60 -7.33 -26.14
N LYS A 192 3.24 -6.30 -26.91
CA LYS A 192 4.01 -5.89 -28.10
C LYS A 192 5.36 -5.28 -27.76
N GLU A 193 5.44 -4.53 -26.66
CA GLU A 193 6.72 -4.03 -26.16
C GLU A 193 7.61 -5.21 -25.74
N MET A 194 7.04 -6.21 -25.06
CA MET A 194 7.73 -7.43 -24.65
C MET A 194 8.24 -8.25 -25.84
N ASP A 195 7.49 -8.35 -26.93
CA ASP A 195 7.95 -9.03 -28.16
C ASP A 195 9.27 -8.44 -28.70
N SER A 196 9.54 -7.15 -28.48
CA SER A 196 10.79 -6.51 -28.91
C SER A 196 12.03 -6.97 -28.12
N PHE A 197 11.83 -7.59 -26.95
CA PHE A 197 12.88 -8.17 -26.11
C PHE A 197 13.11 -9.66 -26.38
N GLY A 198 12.32 -10.26 -27.29
CA GLY A 198 12.36 -11.68 -27.63
C GLY A 198 11.11 -12.41 -27.16
N GLY A 199 10.51 -13.18 -28.06
CA GLY A 199 9.33 -13.99 -27.76
C GLY A 199 9.69 -15.29 -27.04
N PRO A 200 8.76 -15.87 -26.25
CA PRO A 200 8.95 -17.20 -25.70
C PRO A 200 9.24 -18.22 -26.82
N MET A 201 10.26 -19.06 -26.64
CA MET A 201 10.65 -20.08 -27.63
C MET A 201 9.54 -21.11 -27.89
N PHE A 202 8.63 -21.32 -26.93
CA PHE A 202 7.45 -22.18 -27.02
C PHE A 202 6.34 -21.61 -26.13
N GLY A 203 5.08 -21.68 -26.59
CA GLY A 203 3.90 -21.25 -25.81
C GLY A 203 3.14 -20.07 -26.43
N ASP A 204 2.21 -19.52 -25.65
CA ASP A 204 1.42 -18.32 -25.98
C ASP A 204 2.34 -17.09 -26.16
N GLY A 205 1.96 -16.16 -27.05
CA GLY A 205 2.68 -14.90 -27.22
C GLY A 205 2.63 -14.03 -25.97
N TRP A 206 3.52 -13.04 -25.87
CA TRP A 206 3.53 -12.11 -24.74
C TRP A 206 2.20 -11.36 -24.57
N ASP A 207 1.49 -11.06 -25.66
CA ASP A 207 0.18 -10.43 -25.62
C ASP A 207 -0.89 -11.31 -24.98
N ASP A 208 -0.90 -12.60 -25.29
CA ASP A 208 -1.79 -13.59 -24.68
C ASP A 208 -1.46 -13.78 -23.18
N LEU A 209 -0.16 -13.83 -22.82
CA LEU A 209 0.28 -13.89 -21.42
C LEU A 209 -0.17 -12.65 -20.63
N MET A 210 0.01 -11.45 -21.18
CA MET A 210 -0.45 -10.21 -20.53
C MET A 210 -1.99 -10.18 -20.40
N LEU A 211 -2.72 -10.70 -21.39
CA LEU A 211 -4.19 -10.81 -21.32
C LEU A 211 -4.64 -11.81 -20.25
N GLN A 212 -3.92 -12.92 -20.06
CA GLN A 212 -4.17 -13.88 -18.98
C GLN A 212 -3.87 -13.24 -17.61
N GLY A 213 -2.80 -12.45 -17.52
CA GLY A 213 -2.42 -11.66 -16.34
C GLY A 213 -3.57 -10.83 -15.76
N LEU A 214 -4.39 -10.24 -16.63
CA LEU A 214 -5.57 -9.45 -16.24
C LEU A 214 -6.63 -10.21 -15.42
N GLU A 215 -6.60 -11.55 -15.45
CA GLU A 215 -7.55 -12.41 -14.74
C GLU A 215 -6.95 -13.10 -13.50
N HIS A 216 -5.68 -12.81 -13.20
CA HIS A 216 -5.00 -13.22 -11.97
C HIS A 216 -5.16 -12.17 -10.86
N PRO A 217 -5.06 -12.56 -9.57
CA PRO A 217 -5.00 -11.61 -8.48
C PRO A 217 -3.75 -10.74 -8.63
N MET A 218 -3.94 -9.43 -8.72
CA MET A 218 -2.85 -8.46 -8.75
C MET A 218 -2.67 -7.90 -7.34
N PRO A 219 -1.63 -8.32 -6.61
CA PRO A 219 -1.40 -7.90 -5.23
C PRO A 219 -1.04 -6.42 -5.18
N PHE A 220 -1.47 -5.77 -4.10
CA PHE A 220 -1.18 -4.36 -3.85
C PHE A 220 -1.07 -4.16 -2.36
N SER A 221 0.00 -3.57 -1.89
CA SER A 221 0.16 -3.15 -0.52
C SER A 221 -0.33 -1.72 -0.33
N LEU A 222 -0.82 -1.38 0.86
CA LEU A 222 -1.22 -0.03 1.23
C LEU A 222 -0.71 0.29 2.62
N ARG A 223 0.14 1.31 2.73
CA ARG A 223 0.65 1.87 3.98
C ARG A 223 0.00 3.22 4.25
N VAL A 224 -0.32 3.46 5.50
CA VAL A 224 -0.72 4.78 6.01
C VAL A 224 0.30 5.16 7.07
N ARG A 225 0.86 6.35 6.95
CA ARG A 225 1.91 6.89 7.81
C ARG A 225 1.49 8.21 8.44
N LEU A 226 1.76 8.36 9.72
CA LEU A 226 1.66 9.62 10.46
C LEU A 226 3.04 10.29 10.42
N ASN A 227 3.11 11.45 9.78
CA ASN A 227 4.37 12.18 9.57
C ASN A 227 4.72 13.07 10.78
N PRO A 228 5.98 13.50 10.92
CA PRO A 228 6.42 14.33 12.05
C PRO A 228 5.71 15.69 12.17
N ASP A 229 5.12 16.18 11.08
CA ASP A 229 4.33 17.42 11.04
C ASP A 229 2.84 17.20 11.32
N ALA A 230 2.47 16.01 11.81
CA ALA A 230 1.08 15.57 12.03
C ALA A 230 0.22 15.51 10.76
N THR A 231 0.83 15.43 9.58
CA THR A 231 0.15 15.07 8.34
C THR A 231 0.13 13.56 8.14
N PHE A 232 -0.62 13.09 7.14
CA PHE A 232 -0.63 11.69 6.76
C PHE A 232 -0.23 11.49 5.31
N THR A 233 0.52 10.43 5.11
CA THR A 233 0.85 9.90 3.79
C THR A 233 0.19 8.53 3.64
N ILE A 234 -0.49 8.31 2.51
CA ILE A 234 -0.96 6.99 2.11
C ILE A 234 -0.12 6.56 0.92
N THR A 235 0.65 5.49 1.09
CA THR A 235 1.46 4.92 0.02
C THR A 235 0.89 3.57 -0.38
N GLY A 236 0.97 3.19 -1.64
CA GLY A 236 0.74 1.81 -2.02
C GLY A 236 1.74 1.30 -3.03
N ARG A 237 2.19 0.07 -2.82
CA ARG A 237 3.18 -0.61 -3.66
C ARG A 237 2.62 -1.91 -4.22
N TRP A 238 3.27 -2.43 -5.24
CA TRP A 238 3.00 -3.77 -5.74
C TRP A 238 4.34 -4.40 -6.07
N MET A 239 4.48 -5.67 -5.69
CA MET A 239 5.61 -6.49 -6.08
C MET A 239 5.17 -7.37 -7.23
N GLU A 240 5.79 -7.18 -8.39
CA GLU A 240 5.63 -8.08 -9.52
C GLU A 240 6.85 -7.88 -10.44
N ASP A 241 7.23 -8.89 -11.23
CA ASP A 241 8.02 -8.69 -12.47
C ASP A 241 7.32 -7.70 -13.46
N GLY A 242 6.15 -7.16 -13.06
CA GLY A 242 5.26 -6.21 -13.70
C GLY A 242 5.64 -4.74 -13.60
N GLN A 243 6.91 -4.37 -13.77
CA GLN A 243 7.20 -3.06 -14.41
C GLN A 243 6.40 -2.95 -15.72
N PHE A 244 6.21 -4.07 -16.43
CA PHE A 244 5.41 -4.17 -17.65
C PHE A 244 3.93 -3.80 -17.47
N MET A 245 3.31 -4.11 -16.32
CA MET A 245 1.89 -3.85 -16.09
C MET A 245 1.63 -2.56 -15.29
N PHE A 246 2.65 -1.73 -15.05
CA PHE A 246 2.53 -0.43 -14.36
C PHE A 246 1.32 0.37 -14.84
N GLY A 247 1.15 0.52 -16.16
CA GLY A 247 0.06 1.29 -16.74
C GLY A 247 -1.34 0.75 -16.42
N TYR A 248 -1.45 -0.54 -16.07
CA TYR A 248 -2.71 -1.14 -15.63
C TYR A 248 -2.98 -0.90 -14.14
N TYR A 249 -1.95 -0.99 -13.28
CA TYR A 249 -2.05 -0.59 -11.87
C TYR A 249 -2.46 0.89 -11.76
N ASP A 250 -1.78 1.76 -12.50
CA ASP A 250 -2.08 3.20 -12.58
C ASP A 250 -3.54 3.43 -12.98
N PHE A 251 -3.97 2.78 -14.07
CA PHE A 251 -5.35 2.86 -14.52
C PHE A 251 -6.37 2.47 -13.45
N LEU A 252 -6.16 1.37 -12.71
CA LEU A 252 -7.09 0.93 -11.68
C LEU A 252 -7.10 1.89 -10.48
N LEU A 253 -5.94 2.42 -10.12
CA LEU A 253 -5.79 3.35 -9.01
C LEU A 253 -6.39 4.71 -9.32
N GLU A 254 -6.18 5.26 -10.53
CA GLU A 254 -6.88 6.47 -11.00
C GLU A 254 -8.40 6.30 -10.94
N LYS A 255 -8.90 5.12 -11.30
CA LYS A 255 -10.33 4.83 -11.26
C LYS A 255 -10.86 4.71 -9.85
N ALA A 256 -10.14 4.03 -8.97
CA ALA A 256 -10.45 3.94 -7.55
C ALA A 256 -10.45 5.33 -6.90
N ALA A 257 -9.42 6.14 -7.16
CA ALA A 257 -9.28 7.53 -6.73
C ALA A 257 -10.48 8.37 -7.14
N LYS A 258 -10.79 8.39 -8.45
CA LYS A 258 -11.87 9.17 -9.03
C LYS A 258 -13.22 8.79 -8.41
N LYS A 259 -13.46 7.50 -8.18
CA LYS A 259 -14.70 7.01 -7.58
C LYS A 259 -14.78 7.28 -6.08
N ALA A 260 -13.64 7.32 -5.40
CA ALA A 260 -13.54 7.70 -3.99
C ALA A 260 -13.59 9.23 -3.78
N GLY A 261 -13.41 10.02 -4.84
CA GLY A 261 -13.30 11.48 -4.76
C GLY A 261 -11.95 11.96 -4.20
N VAL A 262 -10.91 11.14 -4.35
CA VAL A 262 -9.56 11.39 -3.80
C VAL A 262 -8.62 11.74 -4.95
N LYS A 263 -7.68 12.66 -4.73
CA LYS A 263 -6.57 12.89 -5.66
C LYS A 263 -5.43 11.96 -5.27
N ILE A 264 -4.93 11.15 -6.21
CA ILE A 264 -3.79 10.26 -6.01
C ILE A 264 -2.65 10.73 -6.92
N GLY A 265 -1.44 10.85 -6.36
CA GLY A 265 -0.21 11.02 -7.12
C GLY A 265 0.46 9.67 -7.36
N ALA A 266 0.88 9.40 -8.59
CA ALA A 266 1.69 8.24 -8.93
C ALA A 266 3.17 8.65 -8.96
N TYR A 267 4.04 7.84 -8.35
CA TYR A 267 5.49 8.02 -8.46
C TYR A 267 6.07 6.78 -9.17
N PRO A 268 6.65 6.92 -10.37
CA PRO A 268 7.56 5.88 -10.82
C PRO A 268 8.75 5.85 -9.85
N ILE A 269 9.05 4.68 -9.28
CA ILE A 269 10.32 4.50 -8.56
C ILE A 269 11.43 4.64 -9.61
N ALA A 270 12.42 5.46 -9.26
CA ALA A 270 13.61 5.69 -10.06
C ALA A 270 14.67 4.66 -9.66
#